data_AF-A0A7C6E181-F1
#
_entry.id   AF-A0A7C6E181-F1
#
_cell.length_a   1.000
_cell.length_b   1.000
_cell.length_c   1.000
_cell.angle_alpha   90.00
_cell.angle_beta   90.00
_cell.angle_gamma   90.00
#
_symmetry.space_group_name_H-M   'P 1'
#
loop_
_entity.id
_entity.type
_entity.pdbx_description
1 polymer ?
#
loop_
_entity_poly.entity_id
_entity_poly.type
_entity_poly.pdbx_seq_one_letter_code
_entity_poly.pdbx_strand_id
1 'polypeptide(L)'
;MWKIHDELLECEVCKSIIRRDQVEGRCNICGRRTCVYCYRICEKCQKVFCFNHVRRVEVWRQGVLTRMLLCENCEKSEKIGLG
;
A
#
# COMPACT_ATOMS: atom_id res chain seq x y z
N MET A 1 14.26 -21.52 0.23
CA MET A 1 14.38 -21.11 -1.19
C MET A 1 12.98 -20.86 -1.70
N TRP A 2 12.54 -19.60 -1.80
CA TRP A 2 11.16 -19.27 -2.15
C TRP A 2 10.95 -19.54 -3.64
N LYS A 3 10.11 -20.53 -3.98
CA LYS A 3 9.70 -20.78 -5.36
C LYS A 3 8.61 -19.77 -5.72
N ILE A 4 8.97 -18.83 -6.59
CA ILE A 4 8.07 -17.84 -7.17
C ILE A 4 7.38 -18.49 -8.38
N HIS A 5 6.28 -19.19 -8.11
CA HIS A 5 5.18 -19.43 -9.05
C HIS A 5 3.97 -18.95 -8.23
N ASP A 6 3.30 -17.82 -8.43
CA ASP A 6 2.84 -17.14 -9.63
C ASP A 6 2.65 -15.63 -9.33
N GLU A 7 2.56 -14.84 -10.39
CA GLU A 7 2.67 -13.37 -10.46
C GLU A 7 1.43 -12.59 -9.96
N LEU A 8 0.71 -13.17 -9.00
CA LEU A 8 -0.61 -12.75 -8.56
C LEU A 8 -0.62 -12.50 -7.04
N LEU A 9 -0.90 -11.26 -6.65
CA LEU A 9 -1.09 -10.85 -5.26
C LEU A 9 -2.58 -10.78 -4.95
N GLU A 10 -2.97 -10.97 -3.69
CA GLU A 10 -4.39 -10.90 -3.29
C GLU A 10 -4.64 -9.68 -2.40
N CYS A 11 -5.77 -9.01 -2.60
CA CYS A 11 -6.22 -7.98 -1.66
C CYS A 11 -6.71 -8.62 -0.36
N GLU A 12 -6.19 -8.17 0.78
CA GLU A 12 -6.60 -8.65 2.10
C GLU A 12 -8.10 -8.45 2.43
N VAL A 13 -8.78 -7.51 1.77
CA VAL A 13 -10.19 -7.17 2.04
C VAL A 13 -11.12 -7.91 1.10
N CYS A 14 -11.05 -7.63 -0.21
CA CYS A 14 -12.01 -8.16 -1.17
C CYS A 14 -11.52 -9.40 -1.93
N LYS A 15 -10.32 -9.90 -1.63
CA LYS A 15 -9.76 -11.10 -2.27
C LYS A 15 -9.58 -10.98 -3.79
N SER A 16 -9.69 -9.76 -4.33
CA SER A 16 -9.42 -9.49 -5.74
C SER A 16 -7.97 -9.81 -6.06
N ILE A 17 -7.75 -10.49 -7.18
CA ILE A 17 -6.43 -10.76 -7.71
C ILE A 17 -5.81 -9.49 -8.29
N ILE A 18 -4.58 -9.20 -7.87
CA ILE A 18 -3.74 -8.08 -8.29
C ILE A 18 -2.60 -8.68 -9.09
N ARG A 19 -2.60 -8.44 -10.40
CA ARG A 19 -1.52 -8.89 -11.27
C ARG A 19 -0.29 -8.00 -11.09
N ARG A 20 0.91 -8.58 -11.18
CA ARG A 20 2.18 -7.85 -11.07
C ARG A 20 2.38 -6.80 -12.17
N ASP A 21 1.83 -6.99 -13.36
CA ASP A 21 1.88 -6.04 -14.49
C ASP A 21 1.04 -4.77 -14.25
N GLN A 22 -0.07 -4.86 -13.50
CA GLN A 22 -0.80 -3.70 -12.96
C GLN A 22 0.01 -2.93 -11.91
N VAL A 23 1.19 -3.45 -11.59
CA VAL A 23 2.23 -2.87 -10.76
C VAL A 23 3.46 -2.61 -11.64
N GLU A 24 3.37 -2.30 -12.95
CA GLU A 24 4.55 -1.95 -13.81
C GLU A 24 4.56 -0.55 -14.51
N GLY A 25 3.90 0.49 -13.99
CA GLY A 25 4.19 1.91 -14.31
C GLY A 25 5.44 2.50 -13.59
N ARG A 26 5.99 3.67 -13.94
CA ARG A 26 7.08 4.28 -13.11
C ARG A 26 6.51 4.80 -11.79
N CYS A 27 7.14 4.48 -10.66
CA CYS A 27 6.78 5.05 -9.36
C CYS A 27 7.24 6.51 -9.23
N ASN A 28 6.33 7.45 -8.96
CA ASN A 28 6.65 8.89 -8.87
C ASN A 28 7.45 9.29 -7.61
N ILE A 29 7.72 8.37 -6.68
CA ILE A 29 8.51 8.62 -5.47
C ILE A 29 9.95 8.13 -5.63
N CYS A 30 10.14 6.91 -6.15
CA CYS A 30 11.47 6.29 -6.24
C CYS A 30 11.99 6.09 -7.67
N GLY A 31 11.21 6.42 -8.70
CA GLY A 31 11.61 6.37 -10.11
C GLY A 31 11.71 4.98 -10.74
N ARG A 32 11.52 3.90 -9.97
CA ARG A 32 11.62 2.51 -10.45
C ARG A 32 10.30 2.04 -11.11
N ARG A 33 10.36 1.09 -12.06
CA ARG A 33 9.17 0.33 -12.53
C ARG A 33 8.44 -0.21 -11.30
N THR A 34 7.13 0.03 -11.21
CA THR A 34 6.38 0.12 -9.96
C THR A 34 6.73 -1.03 -9.06
N CYS A 35 7.36 -0.73 -7.94
CA CYS A 35 7.53 -1.75 -6.94
C CYS A 35 6.18 -1.93 -6.22
N VAL A 36 5.90 -3.16 -5.79
CA VAL A 36 4.75 -3.56 -4.97
C VAL A 36 4.54 -2.61 -3.78
N TYR A 37 5.64 -2.03 -3.29
CA TYR A 37 5.68 -1.04 -2.21
C TYR A 37 5.05 0.32 -2.54
N CYS A 38 5.06 0.79 -3.79
CA CYS A 38 4.67 2.18 -4.07
C CYS A 38 3.16 2.47 -4.04
N TYR A 39 2.29 1.45 -4.20
CA TYR A 39 0.84 1.69 -4.40
C TYR A 39 -0.13 0.62 -3.89
N ARG A 40 0.34 -0.50 -3.34
CA ARG A 40 -0.55 -1.60 -2.90
C ARG A 40 -0.26 -2.10 -1.49
N ILE A 41 0.88 -1.74 -0.90
CA ILE A 41 1.25 -2.14 0.47
C ILE A 41 0.90 -1.02 1.44
N CYS A 42 0.11 -1.33 2.47
CA CYS A 42 -0.11 -0.39 3.57
C CYS A 42 1.21 -0.16 4.32
N GLU A 43 1.69 1.07 4.37
CA GLU A 43 2.97 1.43 5.02
C GLU A 43 2.95 1.15 6.53
N LYS A 44 1.77 1.06 7.15
CA LYS A 44 1.62 0.74 8.57
C LYS A 44 1.59 -0.78 8.85
N CYS A 45 0.72 -1.54 8.18
CA CYS A 45 0.55 -2.97 8.47
C CYS A 45 1.31 -3.92 7.53
N GLN A 46 1.97 -3.38 6.49
CA GLN A 46 2.77 -4.11 5.50
C GLN A 46 2.01 -5.19 4.70
N LYS A 47 0.66 -5.16 4.73
CA LYS A 47 -0.19 -6.05 3.96
C LYS A 47 -0.56 -5.48 2.59
N VAL A 48 -0.97 -6.36 1.65
CA VAL A 48 -1.31 -6.01 0.27
C VAL A 48 -2.81 -5.74 0.10
N PHE A 49 -3.15 -4.68 -0.63
CA PHE A 49 -4.51 -4.24 -0.88
C PHE A 49 -4.70 -3.79 -2.33
N CYS A 50 -5.92 -3.88 -2.84
CA CYS A 50 -6.25 -3.29 -4.13
C CYS A 50 -6.39 -1.75 -4.01
N PHE A 51 -6.37 -1.05 -5.15
CA PHE A 51 -6.49 0.43 -5.17
C PHE A 51 -7.75 0.98 -4.47
N ASN A 52 -8.81 0.17 -4.34
CA ASN A 52 -10.02 0.60 -3.65
C ASN A 52 -9.89 0.53 -2.12
N HIS A 53 -8.99 -0.32 -1.60
CA HIS A 53 -8.82 -0.57 -0.17
C HIS A 53 -7.52 0.02 0.40
N VAL A 54 -6.75 0.76 -0.41
CA VAL A 54 -5.55 1.48 0.01
C VAL A 54 -5.47 2.83 -0.68
N ARG A 55 -5.13 3.86 0.07
CA ARG A 55 -5.02 5.22 -0.45
C ARG A 55 -3.92 6.01 0.24
N ARG A 56 -3.41 7.02 -0.45
CA ARG A 56 -2.48 7.99 0.13
C ARG A 56 -3.27 8.97 0.98
N VAL A 57 -2.84 9.13 2.23
CA VAL A 57 -3.45 10.02 3.21
C VAL A 57 -2.35 10.82 3.88
N GLU A 58 -2.69 12.05 4.26
CA GLU A 58 -1.81 12.92 5.02
C GLU A 58 -1.99 12.62 6.52
N VAL A 59 -0.90 12.28 7.18
CA VAL A 59 -0.85 11.95 8.60
C VAL A 59 0.19 12.80 9.29
N TRP A 60 -0.13 13.30 10.47
CA TRP A 60 0.82 14.01 11.31
C TRP A 60 1.66 12.99 12.06
N ARG A 61 2.98 13.00 11.82
CA ARG A 61 3.94 12.19 12.56
C ARG A 61 5.08 13.07 13.04
N GLN A 62 5.34 13.04 14.35
CA GLN A 62 6.44 13.79 14.96
C GLN A 62 6.41 15.30 14.58
N GLY A 63 5.22 15.89 14.50
CA GLY A 63 5.04 17.29 14.12
C GLY A 63 5.23 17.60 12.62
N VAL A 64 5.39 16.60 11.77
CA VAL A 64 5.52 16.75 10.32
C VAL A 64 4.35 16.09 9.61
N LEU A 65 3.72 16.81 8.67
CA LEU A 65 2.70 16.26 7.80
C LEU A 65 3.35 15.36 6.75
N THR A 66 3.11 14.05 6.83
CA THR A 66 3.67 13.04 5.94
C THR A 66 2.57 12.37 5.14
N ARG A 67 2.84 12.09 3.85
CA ARG A 67 1.92 11.31 3.01
C ARG A 67 2.26 9.83 3.14
N MET A 68 1.31 9.05 3.65
CA MET A 68 1.44 7.60 3.80
C MET A 68 0.34 6.89 3.00
N LEU A 69 0.70 5.77 2.39
CA LEU A 69 -0.19 4.84 1.74
C LEU A 69 -0.75 3.89 2.82
N LEU A 70 -2.01 4.05 3.19
CA LEU A 70 -2.64 3.30 4.27
C LEU A 70 -3.88 2.55 3.77
N CYS A 71 -4.12 1.37 4.35
CA CYS A 71 -5.44 0.74 4.25
C CYS A 71 -6.45 1.49 5.11
N GLU A 72 -7.74 1.30 4.85
CA GLU A 72 -8.82 2.01 5.55
C GLU A 72 -8.74 1.88 7.08
N ASN A 73 -8.40 0.69 7.58
CA ASN A 73 -8.27 0.47 9.03
C ASN A 73 -7.09 1.25 9.62
N CYS A 74 -5.94 1.24 8.94
CA CYS A 74 -4.77 1.97 9.40
C CYS A 74 -4.98 3.48 9.31
N GLU A 75 -5.64 3.97 8.26
CA GLU A 75 -6.02 5.38 8.18
C GLU A 75 -6.95 5.80 9.32
N LYS A 76 -8.00 5.02 9.60
CA LYS A 76 -8.91 5.30 10.72
C LYS A 76 -8.14 5.39 12.03
N SER A 77 -7.17 4.51 12.25
CA SER A 77 -6.33 4.54 13.45
C SER A 77 -5.46 5.80 13.56
N GLU A 78 -4.96 6.35 12.45
CA GLU A 78 -4.20 7.62 12.47
C GLU A 78 -5.12 8.83 12.66
N LYS A 79 -6.38 8.78 12.17
CA LYS A 79 -7.36 9.86 12.32
C LYS A 79 -7.97 9.97 13.71
N ILE A 80 -8.09 8.85 14.42
CA ILE A 80 -8.69 8.79 15.76
C ILE A 80 -7.70 9.26 16.85
N GLY A 81 -6.43 9.53 16.51
CA GLY A 81 -5.49 10.12 17.46
C GLY A 81 -5.16 9.20 18.64
N LEU A 82 -4.99 7.90 18.38
CA LEU A 82 -4.26 7.01 19.31
C LEU A 82 -2.75 7.11 19.01
N GLY A 83 -2.25 8.34 18.98
CA GLY A 83 -0.83 8.68 19.00
C GLY A 83 -0.41 9.02 20.42
#